data_AF-A0A1Y3WK47-F1
#
_entry.id   AF-A0A1Y3WK47-F1
#
_cell.length_a   1.000
_cell.length_b   1.000
_cell.length_c   1.000
_cell.angle_alpha   90.00
_cell.angle_beta   90.00
_cell.angle_gamma   90.00
#
_symmetry.space_group_name_H-M   'P 1'
#
loop_
_entity.id
_entity.type
_entity.pdbx_description
1 polymer ?
#
loop_
_entity_poly.entity_id
_entity_poly.type
_entity_poly.pdbx_seq_one_letter_code
_entity_poly.pdbx_strand_id
1 'polypeptide(L)'
;MNELLDEMELALSDLLQAGLASAGPEAAGRLRTLARQGEQAGLHTGAQLLEEVAADLEARAHRMQKDDQALTDRICRAGRYLALCRQRWQEEAIRLRWQGRS
;
A
#
# COMPACT_ATOMS: atom_id res chain seq x y z
N MET A 1 -11.18 6.90 5.26
CA MET A 1 -9.71 7.00 5.39
C MET A 1 -9.12 5.77 6.06
N ASN A 2 -9.50 5.43 7.30
CA ASN A 2 -8.99 4.21 7.95
C ASN A 2 -9.24 2.94 7.12
N GLU A 3 -10.46 2.75 6.62
CA GLU A 3 -10.78 1.60 5.76
C GLU A 3 -9.91 1.54 4.49
N LEU A 4 -9.59 2.70 3.90
CA LEU A 4 -8.71 2.75 2.72
C LEU A 4 -7.28 2.36 3.09
N LEU A 5 -6.75 2.86 4.21
CA LEU A 5 -5.43 2.46 4.70
C LEU A 5 -5.38 0.96 5.03
N ASP A 6 -6.43 0.41 5.64
CA ASP A 6 -6.54 -1.01 5.96
C ASP A 6 -6.56 -1.87 4.68
N GLU A 7 -7.32 -1.48 3.67
CA GLU A 7 -7.34 -2.16 2.37
C GLU A 7 -5.99 -2.10 1.64
N MET A 8 -5.28 -0.97 1.72
CA MET A 8 -3.94 -0.83 1.17
C MET A 8 -2.92 -1.71 1.91
N GLU A 9 -2.98 -1.76 3.24
CA GLU A 9 -2.12 -2.64 4.06
C GLU A 9 -2.42 -4.13 3.78
N LEU A 10 -3.70 -4.49 3.64
CA LEU A 10 -4.14 -5.85 3.32
C LEU A 10 -3.63 -6.28 1.95
N ALA A 11 -3.80 -5.45 0.91
CA ALA A 11 -3.33 -5.76 -0.43
C ALA A 11 -1.82 -6.00 -0.48
N LEU A 12 -1.03 -5.24 0.29
CA LEU A 12 0.42 -5.45 0.38
C LEU A 12 0.79 -6.72 1.17
N SER A 13 0.04 -7.03 2.22
CA SER A 13 0.25 -8.23 3.03
C SER A 13 -0.09 -9.51 2.26
N ASP A 14 -1.15 -9.48 1.46
CA ASP A 14 -1.57 -10.58 0.59
C ASP A 14 -0.46 -10.95 -0.40
N LEU A 15 0.28 -9.97 -0.93
CA LEU A 15 1.43 -10.22 -1.82
C LEU A 15 2.55 -11.00 -1.14
N LEU A 16 2.84 -10.67 0.12
CA LEU A 16 3.87 -11.34 0.90
C LEU A 16 3.43 -12.75 1.30
N GLN A 17 2.13 -12.93 1.59
CA GLN A 17 1.57 -14.22 2.02
C GLN A 17 1.38 -15.20 0.86
N ALA A 18 0.85 -14.75 -0.28
CA ALA A 18 0.64 -15.59 -1.46
C ALA A 18 1.95 -15.92 -2.21
N GLY A 19 2.99 -15.12 -1.96
CA GLY A 19 4.29 -15.19 -2.62
C GLY A 19 4.31 -14.47 -3.96
N LEU A 20 5.40 -13.74 -4.23
CA LEU A 20 5.59 -12.92 -5.44
C LEU A 20 5.68 -13.73 -6.74
N ALA A 21 5.71 -15.06 -6.65
CA ALA A 21 5.69 -15.96 -7.80
C ALA A 21 4.27 -16.19 -8.36
N SER A 22 3.24 -16.06 -7.51
CA SER A 22 1.83 -16.28 -7.86
C SER A 22 1.05 -14.96 -7.99
N ALA A 23 1.56 -13.87 -7.42
CA ALA A 23 1.00 -12.53 -7.54
C ALA A 23 1.07 -12.05 -9.01
N GLY A 24 -0.06 -12.19 -9.70
CA GLY A 24 -0.19 -11.88 -11.13
C GLY A 24 -0.80 -10.51 -11.45
N PRO A 25 -1.31 -10.33 -12.69
CA PRO A 25 -1.91 -9.07 -13.16
C PRO A 25 -3.08 -8.57 -12.32
N GLU A 26 -3.82 -9.47 -11.68
CA GLU A 26 -4.95 -9.13 -10.80
C GLU A 26 -4.48 -8.33 -9.58
N ALA A 27 -3.38 -8.74 -8.95
CA ALA A 27 -2.83 -8.05 -7.79
C ALA A 27 -2.32 -6.65 -8.16
N ALA A 28 -1.65 -6.51 -9.31
CA ALA A 28 -1.26 -5.21 -9.84
C ALA A 28 -2.48 -4.32 -10.12
N GLY A 29 -3.55 -4.87 -10.71
CA GLY A 29 -4.81 -4.16 -10.95
C GLY A 29 -5.48 -3.66 -9.65
N ARG A 30 -5.47 -4.48 -8.59
CA ARG A 30 -5.97 -4.09 -7.27
C ARG A 30 -5.16 -2.95 -6.68
N LEU A 31 -3.83 -3.03 -6.71
CA LEU A 31 -2.94 -1.98 -6.21
C LEU A 31 -3.16 -0.64 -6.93
N ARG A 32 -3.31 -0.65 -8.27
CA ARG A 32 -3.62 0.57 -9.04
C ARG A 32 -4.96 1.18 -8.67
N THR A 33 -5.96 0.35 -8.43
CA THR A 33 -7.28 0.82 -8.00
C THR A 33 -7.18 1.53 -6.65
N LEU A 34 -6.48 0.91 -5.70
CA LEU A 34 -6.21 1.48 -4.38
C LEU A 34 -5.33 2.74 -4.48
N ALA A 35 -4.36 2.79 -5.39
CA ALA A 35 -3.54 3.97 -5.63
C ALA A 35 -4.41 5.17 -6.07
N ARG A 36 -5.32 4.98 -7.03
CA ARG A 36 -6.25 6.04 -7.46
C ARG A 36 -7.15 6.53 -6.33
N GLN A 37 -7.66 5.60 -5.52
CA GLN A 37 -8.47 5.95 -4.34
C GLN A 37 -7.62 6.72 -3.31
N GLY A 38 -6.38 6.31 -3.09
CA GLY A 38 -5.40 7.01 -2.25
C GLY A 38 -5.16 8.44 -2.72
N GLU A 39 -4.95 8.63 -4.02
CA GLU A 39 -4.74 9.95 -4.63
C GLU A 39 -5.95 10.88 -4.40
N GLN A 40 -7.16 10.37 -4.63
CA GLN A 40 -8.41 11.11 -4.39
C GLN A 40 -8.62 11.45 -2.91
N ALA A 41 -8.09 10.62 -2.01
CA ALA A 41 -8.17 10.82 -0.57
C ALA A 41 -7.04 11.70 -0.01
N GLY A 42 -6.08 12.14 -0.83
CA GLY A 42 -4.94 12.96 -0.41
C GLY A 42 -3.75 12.16 0.14
N LEU A 43 -3.71 10.84 -0.07
CA LEU A 43 -2.59 9.96 0.27
C LEU A 43 -1.57 9.86 -0.88
N HIS A 44 -1.13 10.99 -1.44
CA HIS A 44 -0.31 11.06 -2.66
C HIS A 44 0.93 10.14 -2.63
N THR A 45 1.73 10.20 -1.57
CA THR A 45 2.92 9.33 -1.43
C THR A 45 2.54 7.85 -1.32
N GLY A 46 1.41 7.53 -0.66
CA GLY A 46 0.92 6.17 -0.56
C GLY A 46 0.44 5.63 -1.90
N ALA A 47 -0.27 6.46 -2.66
CA ALA A 47 -0.70 6.16 -4.02
C ALA A 47 0.49 5.88 -4.94
N GLN A 48 1.51 6.75 -4.92
CA GLN A 48 2.73 6.57 -5.69
C GLN A 48 3.42 5.23 -5.36
N LEU A 49 3.57 4.92 -4.06
CA LEU A 49 4.22 3.67 -3.64
C LEU A 49 3.47 2.42 -4.12
N LEU A 50 2.13 2.44 -4.11
CA LEU A 50 1.34 1.33 -4.65
C LEU A 50 1.47 1.20 -6.16
N GLU A 51 1.51 2.32 -6.89
CA GLU A 51 1.71 2.31 -8.35
C GLU A 51 3.09 1.74 -8.71
N GLU A 52 4.13 2.10 -7.96
CA GLU A 52 5.46 1.53 -8.15
C GLU A 52 5.48 0.01 -7.92
N VAL A 53 4.83 -0.48 -6.86
CA VAL A 53 4.71 -1.94 -6.60
C VAL A 53 3.92 -2.64 -7.72
N ALA A 54 2.83 -2.02 -8.19
CA ALA A 54 2.03 -2.57 -9.29
C ALA A 54 2.85 -2.67 -10.59
N ALA A 55 3.61 -1.63 -10.92
CA ALA A 55 4.48 -1.61 -12.09
C ALA A 55 5.56 -2.70 -12.04
N ASP A 56 6.16 -2.92 -10.87
CA ASP A 56 7.15 -3.98 -10.72
C ASP A 56 6.55 -5.39 -10.82
N LEU A 57 5.35 -5.61 -10.28
CA LEU A 57 4.63 -6.88 -10.40
C LEU A 57 4.36 -7.22 -11.87
N GLU A 58 3.94 -6.24 -12.67
CA GLU A 58 3.74 -6.43 -14.11
C GLU A 58 5.04 -6.64 -14.86
N ALA A 59 6.05 -5.80 -14.62
CA ALA A 59 7.36 -5.95 -15.25
C ALA A 59 7.98 -7.31 -14.95
N ARG A 60 7.75 -7.83 -13.73
CA ARG A 60 8.17 -9.15 -13.30
C ARG A 60 7.49 -10.29 -14.07
N ALA A 61 6.23 -10.17 -14.45
CA ALA A 61 5.52 -11.20 -15.22
C ALA A 61 6.22 -11.50 -16.56
N HIS A 62 7.00 -10.55 -17.08
CA HIS A 62 7.74 -10.66 -18.33
C HIS A 62 9.23 -11.01 -18.17
N ARG A 63 9.75 -11.16 -16.94
CA ARG A 63 11.18 -11.44 -16.68
C ARG A 63 11.46 -12.92 -16.44
N MET A 64 12.51 -13.42 -17.11
CA MET A 64 13.00 -14.79 -17.00
C MET A 64 13.80 -15.04 -15.71
N GLN A 65 14.49 -14.01 -15.19
CA GLN A 65 15.22 -14.08 -13.91
C GLN A 65 14.57 -13.15 -12.90
N LYS A 66 14.20 -13.72 -11.76
CA LYS A 66 13.35 -13.11 -10.75
C LYS A 66 14.22 -12.75 -9.54
N ASP A 67 14.74 -11.52 -9.53
CA ASP A 67 15.27 -10.92 -8.31
C ASP A 67 14.10 -10.27 -7.56
N ASP A 68 13.70 -10.91 -6.47
CA ASP A 68 12.50 -10.56 -5.70
C ASP A 68 12.82 -9.52 -4.62
N GLN A 69 14.11 -9.33 -4.30
CA GLN A 69 14.53 -8.51 -3.17
C GLN A 69 14.07 -7.06 -3.35
N ALA A 70 14.28 -6.49 -4.54
CA ALA A 70 13.88 -5.12 -4.82
C ALA A 70 12.36 -4.90 -4.70
N LEU A 71 11.55 -5.88 -5.13
CA LEU A 71 10.10 -5.82 -5.02
C LEU A 71 9.66 -5.96 -3.55
N THR A 72 10.25 -6.90 -2.81
CA THR A 72 10.00 -7.06 -1.38
C THR A 72 10.36 -5.80 -0.60
N ASP A 73 11.50 -5.17 -0.87
CA ASP A 73 11.91 -3.92 -0.20
C ASP A 73 10.93 -2.78 -0.46
N ARG A 74 10.41 -2.71 -1.68
CA ARG A 74 9.40 -1.70 -2.07
C ARG A 74 8.06 -1.95 -1.39
N ILE A 75 7.60 -3.21 -1.34
CA ILE A 75 6.39 -3.60 -0.59
C ILE A 75 6.54 -3.22 0.88
N CYS A 76 7.68 -3.56 1.50
CA CYS A 76 7.97 -3.21 2.89
C CYS A 76 8.02 -1.70 3.12
N ARG A 77 8.57 -0.93 2.17
CA ARG A 77 8.57 0.54 2.23
C ARG A 77 7.15 1.10 2.17
N ALA A 78 6.31 0.59 1.28
CA ALA A 78 4.90 0.97 1.18
C ALA A 78 4.15 0.66 2.47
N GLY A 79 4.28 -0.56 3.01
CA GLY A 79 3.65 -0.95 4.27
C GLY A 79 4.06 -0.07 5.46
N ARG A 80 5.35 0.27 5.59
CA ARG A 80 5.83 1.20 6.63
C ARG A 80 5.23 2.59 6.51
N TYR A 81 5.10 3.10 5.28
CA TYR A 81 4.50 4.41 5.05
C TYR A 81 3.02 4.43 5.47
N LEU A 82 2.25 3.41 5.08
CA LEU A 82 0.84 3.30 5.44
C LEU A 82 0.63 3.19 6.96
N ALA A 83 1.50 2.44 7.64
CA ALA A 83 1.48 2.34 9.10
C ALA A 83 1.69 3.70 9.77
N LEU A 84 2.60 4.53 9.26
CA LEU A 84 2.82 5.89 9.76
C LEU A 84 1.61 6.79 9.49
N CYS A 85 0.99 6.70 8.31
CA CYS A 85 -0.25 7.42 8.02
C CYS A 85 -1.34 7.06 9.02
N ARG A 86 -1.54 5.77 9.30
CA ARG A 86 -2.53 5.30 10.27
C ARG A 86 -2.26 5.83 11.68
N GLN A 87 -1.01 5.76 12.14
CA GLN A 87 -0.62 6.30 13.45
C GLN A 87 -0.94 7.79 13.56
N ARG A 88 -0.57 8.59 12.55
CA ARG A 88 -0.88 10.03 12.52
C ARG A 88 -2.38 10.29 12.61
N TRP A 89 -3.20 9.54 11.86
CA TRP A 89 -4.66 9.71 11.91
C TRP A 89 -5.26 9.32 13.25
N GLN A 90 -4.73 8.28 13.91
CA GLN A 90 -5.14 7.90 15.27
C GLN A 90 -4.81 9.01 16.28
N GLU A 91 -3.60 9.59 16.20
CA GLU A 91 -3.22 10.72 17.05
C GLU A 91 -4.15 11.93 16.86
N GLU A 92 -4.49 12.26 15.62
CA GLU A 92 -5.39 13.36 15.28
C GLU A 92 -6.81 13.12 15.80
N ALA A 93 -7.34 11.91 15.62
CA ALA A 93 -8.64 11.50 16.17
C ALA A 93 -8.68 11.57 17.70
N ILE A 94 -7.58 11.17 18.37
CA ILE A 94 -7.44 11.33 19.81
C ILE A 94 -7.46 12.83 20.15
N ARG A 95 -6.62 13.67 19.54
CA ARG A 95 -6.58 15.11 19.83
C ARG A 95 -7.95 15.78 19.72
N LEU A 96 -8.69 15.52 18.64
CA LEU A 96 -10.03 16.06 18.42
C LEU A 96 -11.02 15.62 19.51
N ARG A 97 -10.97 14.36 19.96
CA ARG A 97 -11.81 13.87 21.06
C ARG A 97 -11.54 14.58 22.39
N TRP A 98 -10.30 14.95 22.65
CA TRP A 98 -9.94 15.66 23.88
C TRP A 98 -10.39 17.13 23.82
N GLN A 99 -10.29 17.77 22.66
CA GLN A 99 -10.77 19.14 22.43
C GLN A 99 -12.30 19.26 22.44
N GLY A 100 -13.03 18.25 21.96
CA GLY A 100 -14.50 18.22 22.02
C GLY A 100 -15.10 17.90 23.40
N ARG A 101 -14.25 17.70 24.42
CA ARG A 101 -14.66 17.44 25.81
C ARG A 101 -14.39 18.62 26.76
N SER A 102 -13.76 19.69 26.27
CA SER A 102 -13.58 20.98 26.96
C SER A 102 -14.62 21.98 26.49
#